data_AF-A0A2S2CRC6-F1
#
_entry.id   AF-A0A2S2CRC6-F1
#
_cell.length_a   1.000
_cell.length_b   1.000
_cell.length_c   1.000
_cell.angle_alpha   90.00
_cell.angle_beta   90.00
_cell.angle_gamma   90.00
#
_symmetry.space_group_name_H-M   'P 1'
#
loop_
_entity.id
_entity.type
_entity.pdbx_description
1 polymer ?
#
loop_
_entity_poly.entity_id
_entity_poly.type
_entity_poly.pdbx_seq_one_letter_code
_entity_poly.pdbx_strand_id
1 'polypeptide(L)'
;MDLLTLAWAWALIAAQPLALVLPFMLWSRVSEAAHFHHPYGSWRPALATLAGVSLGLSMVVAMWEPGTLTFSAIFEPDGRWNLSIDQFWTLVMERLADGPHRLMEVIATDDERGNYTVVVAAVALLFALDSAIMLAAGFRGPPLLAFLLDLTMAVLACGLTIYGIHATLWLLNRLNFWVIAVAILLLQEYRYSVLHLFRRRRRSAPTGSNGQHGFTGKTKGS
;
A
#
# COMPACT_ATOMS: atom_id res chain seq x y z
N MET A 1 24.15 -30.21 18.54
CA MET A 1 23.76 -29.12 17.61
C MET A 1 24.86 -28.08 17.65
N ASP A 2 25.33 -27.63 16.49
CA ASP A 2 26.44 -26.68 16.39
C ASP A 2 25.91 -25.23 16.52
N LEU A 3 26.66 -24.32 17.15
CA LEU A 3 26.20 -22.95 17.42
C LEU A 3 25.85 -22.18 16.15
N LEU A 4 26.57 -22.46 15.04
CA LEU A 4 26.29 -21.93 13.71
C LEU A 4 24.93 -22.40 13.17
N THR A 5 24.58 -23.68 13.37
CA THR A 5 23.28 -24.21 12.93
C THR A 5 22.12 -23.67 13.76
N LEU A 6 22.35 -23.45 15.05
CA LEU A 6 21.37 -22.79 15.92
C LEU A 6 21.17 -21.32 15.51
N ALA A 7 22.26 -20.58 15.30
CA ALA A 7 22.21 -19.17 14.88
C ALA A 7 21.54 -19.00 13.52
N TRP A 8 21.81 -19.89 12.57
CA TRP A 8 21.16 -19.92 11.26
C TRP A 8 19.65 -20.20 11.37
N ALA A 9 19.25 -21.16 12.20
CA ALA A 9 17.84 -21.45 12.45
C ALA A 9 17.11 -20.24 13.07
N TRP A 10 17.72 -19.58 14.06
CA TRP A 10 17.17 -18.35 14.65
C TRP A 10 17.09 -17.20 13.65
N ALA A 11 18.11 -17.02 12.80
CA ALA A 11 18.11 -16.00 11.76
C ALA A 11 16.96 -16.23 10.77
N LEU A 12 16.71 -17.48 10.35
CA LEU A 12 15.60 -17.83 9.48
C LEU A 12 14.23 -17.58 10.15
N ILE A 13 14.08 -17.93 11.42
CA ILE A 13 12.86 -17.67 12.20
C ILE A 13 12.61 -16.16 12.33
N ALA A 14 13.65 -15.36 12.59
CA ALA A 14 13.54 -13.91 12.71
C ALA A 14 13.37 -13.20 11.35
N ALA A 15 13.88 -13.77 10.26
CA ALA A 15 13.76 -13.21 8.91
C ALA A 15 12.33 -13.31 8.37
N GLN A 16 11.55 -14.31 8.78
CA GLN A 16 10.17 -14.52 8.33
C GLN A 16 9.24 -13.32 8.61
N PRO A 17 9.10 -12.81 9.85
CA PRO A 17 8.27 -11.64 10.10
C PRO A 17 8.82 -10.39 9.42
N LEU A 18 10.14 -10.28 9.28
CA LEU A 18 10.76 -9.16 8.57
C LEU A 18 10.38 -9.17 7.09
N ALA A 19 10.45 -10.33 6.44
CA ALA A 19 10.06 -10.51 5.04
C ALA A 19 8.58 -10.17 4.83
N LEU A 20 7.71 -10.47 5.82
CA LEU A 20 6.29 -10.12 5.75
C LEU A 20 6.04 -8.60 5.82
N VAL A 21 6.85 -7.89 6.58
CA VAL A 21 6.68 -6.45 6.84
C VAL A 21 7.46 -5.59 5.84
N LEU A 22 8.47 -6.15 5.18
CA LEU A 22 9.36 -5.43 4.27
C LEU A 22 8.64 -4.70 3.13
N PRO A 23 7.63 -5.27 2.42
CA PRO A 23 6.87 -4.55 1.41
C PRO A 23 6.15 -3.31 1.98
N PHE A 24 5.59 -3.42 3.19
CA PHE A 24 4.94 -2.30 3.89
C PHE A 24 5.95 -1.25 4.33
N MET A 25 7.14 -1.64 4.79
CA MET A 25 8.20 -0.70 5.14
C MET A 25 8.68 0.06 3.90
N LEU A 26 8.91 -0.63 2.78
CA LEU A 26 9.29 -0.01 1.51
C LEU A 26 8.24 1.00 1.07
N TRP A 27 6.96 0.61 1.07
CA TRP A 27 5.84 1.51 0.77
C TRP A 27 5.83 2.73 1.68
N SER A 28 5.96 2.54 3.00
CA SER A 28 5.94 3.63 3.97
C SER A 28 7.06 4.65 3.69
N ARG A 29 8.26 4.18 3.35
CA ARG A 29 9.42 5.03 3.05
C ARG A 29 9.24 5.81 1.76
N VAL A 30 8.76 5.15 0.71
CA VAL A 30 8.50 5.81 -0.58
C VAL A 30 7.35 6.81 -0.46
N SER A 31 6.27 6.44 0.23
CA SER A 31 5.14 7.32 0.49
C SER A 31 5.56 8.56 1.30
N GLU A 32 6.38 8.38 2.35
CA GLU A 32 6.92 9.52 3.10
C GLU A 32 7.79 10.43 2.21
N ALA A 33 8.67 9.86 1.40
CA ALA A 33 9.52 10.63 0.48
C ALA A 33 8.67 11.42 -0.54
N ALA A 34 7.62 10.82 -1.08
CA ALA A 34 6.69 11.47 -2.00
C ALA A 34 5.94 12.65 -1.34
N HIS A 35 5.53 12.50 -0.08
CA HIS A 35 4.83 13.56 0.66
C HIS A 35 5.73 14.75 1.03
N PHE A 36 7.04 14.55 1.15
CA PHE A 36 7.99 15.61 1.51
C PHE A 36 8.56 16.36 0.31
N HIS A 37 8.39 15.86 -0.91
CA HIS A 37 8.84 16.58 -2.10
C HIS A 37 7.88 17.73 -2.44
N HIS A 38 8.37 18.96 -2.26
CA HIS A 38 7.65 20.22 -2.52
C HIS A 38 6.95 20.37 -3.90
N PRO A 39 7.43 19.80 -5.03
CA PRO A 39 6.69 19.87 -6.29
C PRO A 39 5.50 18.91 -6.38
N TYR A 40 5.34 18.02 -5.39
CA TYR A 40 4.47 16.87 -5.48
C TYR A 40 3.03 17.11 -5.00
N GLY A 41 2.78 18.18 -4.26
CA GLY A 41 1.44 18.51 -3.74
C GLY A 41 0.88 17.44 -2.78
N SER A 42 -0.05 17.83 -1.91
CA SER A 42 -0.55 16.92 -0.87
C SER A 42 -1.54 15.85 -1.38
N TRP A 43 -2.06 15.98 -2.60
CA TRP A 43 -3.15 15.14 -3.11
C TRP A 43 -2.70 14.08 -4.13
N ARG A 44 -1.60 14.31 -4.87
CA ARG A 44 -1.10 13.38 -5.89
C ARG A 44 -0.68 12.01 -5.34
N PRO A 45 0.06 11.92 -4.21
CA PRO A 45 0.36 10.61 -3.61
C PRO A 45 -0.90 9.81 -3.31
N ALA A 46 -1.96 10.46 -2.82
CA ALA A 46 -3.20 9.81 -2.47
C ALA A 46 -3.92 9.27 -3.72
N LEU A 47 -3.95 10.03 -4.81
CA LEU A 47 -4.53 9.57 -6.07
C LEU A 47 -3.74 8.43 -6.69
N ALA A 48 -2.42 8.54 -6.77
CA ALA A 48 -1.56 7.46 -7.25
C ALA A 48 -1.76 6.18 -6.42
N THR A 49 -1.89 6.32 -5.09
CA THR A 49 -2.20 5.20 -4.19
C THR A 49 -3.57 4.59 -4.51
N LEU A 50 -4.63 5.40 -4.64
CA LEU A 50 -5.97 4.91 -4.94
C LEU A 50 -6.03 4.22 -6.31
N ALA A 51 -5.37 4.78 -7.32
CA ALA A 51 -5.24 4.18 -8.63
C ALA A 51 -4.53 2.82 -8.56
N GLY A 52 -3.40 2.75 -7.84
CA GLY A 52 -2.67 1.52 -7.61
C GLY A 52 -3.48 0.46 -6.86
N VAL A 53 -4.16 0.84 -5.77
CA VAL A 53 -5.04 -0.07 -5.01
C VAL A 53 -6.18 -0.59 -5.89
N SER A 54 -6.80 0.29 -6.69
CA SER A 54 -7.90 -0.09 -7.59
C SER A 54 -7.43 -1.09 -8.64
N LEU A 55 -6.26 -0.86 -9.26
CA LEU A 55 -5.65 -1.82 -10.18
C LEU A 55 -5.29 -3.13 -9.49
N GLY A 56 -4.68 -3.08 -8.30
CA GLY A 56 -4.32 -4.26 -7.53
C GLY A 56 -5.53 -5.11 -7.17
N LEU A 57 -6.62 -4.49 -6.74
CA LEU A 57 -7.91 -5.16 -6.51
C LEU A 57 -8.42 -5.80 -7.79
N SER A 58 -8.47 -5.07 -8.89
CA SER A 58 -8.90 -5.61 -10.19
C SER A 58 -8.06 -6.82 -10.62
N MET A 59 -6.73 -6.78 -10.43
CA MET A 59 -5.85 -7.91 -10.74
C MET A 59 -6.12 -9.11 -9.83
N VAL A 60 -6.32 -8.90 -8.53
CA VAL A 60 -6.65 -9.99 -7.60
C VAL A 60 -7.98 -10.64 -7.97
N VAL A 61 -9.00 -9.85 -8.30
CA VAL A 61 -10.31 -10.38 -8.69
C VAL A 61 -10.23 -11.08 -10.05
N ALA A 62 -9.48 -10.54 -11.01
CA ALA A 62 -9.27 -11.18 -12.32
C ALA A 62 -8.53 -12.53 -12.22
N MET A 63 -7.63 -12.67 -11.24
CA MET A 63 -6.93 -13.93 -10.96
C MET A 63 -7.74 -14.90 -10.09
N TRP A 64 -8.95 -14.53 -9.70
CA TRP A 64 -9.71 -15.24 -8.69
C TRP A 64 -10.34 -16.52 -9.23
N GLU A 65 -10.09 -17.64 -8.55
CA GLU A 65 -10.73 -18.91 -8.87
C GLU A 65 -11.97 -19.15 -8.00
N PRO A 66 -13.14 -19.47 -8.58
CA PRO A 66 -14.36 -19.75 -7.82
C PRO A 66 -14.15 -20.82 -6.72
N GLY A 67 -14.70 -20.57 -5.54
CA GLY A 67 -14.63 -21.51 -4.40
C GLY A 67 -13.42 -21.36 -3.47
N THR A 68 -12.36 -20.66 -3.90
CA THR A 68 -11.11 -20.57 -3.13
C THR A 68 -11.14 -19.58 -1.95
N LEU A 69 -12.19 -18.77 -1.83
CA LEU A 69 -12.40 -17.75 -0.77
C LEU A 69 -13.43 -18.19 0.28
N THR A 70 -13.90 -19.44 0.18
CA THR A 70 -14.81 -19.98 1.18
C THR A 70 -14.06 -20.19 2.49
N PHE A 71 -14.75 -19.99 3.62
CA PHE A 71 -14.16 -20.21 4.94
C PHE A 71 -13.54 -21.61 5.04
N SER A 72 -14.25 -22.63 4.55
CA SER A 72 -13.74 -24.00 4.46
C SER A 72 -12.43 -24.09 3.67
N ALA A 73 -12.35 -23.51 2.47
CA ALA A 73 -11.14 -23.58 1.64
C ALA A 73 -9.94 -22.82 2.24
N ILE A 74 -10.18 -21.76 3.01
CA ILE A 74 -9.11 -21.00 3.67
C ILE A 74 -8.49 -21.80 4.83
N PHE A 75 -9.31 -22.50 5.61
CA PHE A 75 -8.86 -23.23 6.81
C PHE A 75 -8.69 -24.74 6.59
N GLU A 76 -8.84 -25.23 5.37
CA GLU A 76 -8.69 -26.64 5.03
C GLU A 76 -7.26 -27.13 5.35
N PRO A 77 -7.11 -28.22 6.13
CA PRO A 77 -5.82 -28.88 6.33
C PRO A 77 -5.27 -29.31 4.97
N ASP A 78 -4.01 -28.96 4.67
CA ASP A 78 -3.39 -29.22 3.36
C ASP A 78 -4.08 -28.54 2.17
N GLY A 79 -4.95 -27.55 2.43
CA GLY A 79 -5.57 -26.72 1.42
C GLY A 79 -4.58 -25.74 0.76
N ARG A 80 -5.07 -24.97 -0.21
CA ARG A 80 -4.28 -24.02 -1.03
C ARG A 80 -3.44 -23.02 -0.22
N TRP A 81 -3.87 -22.69 0.99
CA TRP A 81 -3.23 -21.71 1.86
C TRP A 81 -2.29 -22.33 2.90
N ASN A 82 -2.19 -23.66 3.00
CA ASN A 82 -1.21 -24.36 3.83
C ASN A 82 0.18 -24.38 3.15
N LEU A 83 0.71 -23.19 2.90
CA LEU A 83 1.97 -23.00 2.19
C LEU A 83 3.13 -22.81 3.16
N SER A 84 4.28 -23.40 2.82
CA SER A 84 5.55 -22.96 3.40
C SER A 84 5.83 -21.50 3.03
N ILE A 85 6.72 -20.83 3.75
CA ILE A 85 7.04 -19.42 3.45
C ILE A 85 7.63 -19.27 2.03
N ASP A 86 8.41 -20.23 1.57
CA ASP A 86 9.01 -20.22 0.24
C ASP A 86 7.93 -20.42 -0.84
N GLN A 87 7.00 -21.35 -0.60
CA GLN A 87 5.84 -21.55 -1.48
C GLN A 87 4.94 -20.32 -1.54
N PHE A 88 4.75 -19.65 -0.40
CA PHE A 88 4.02 -18.38 -0.34
C PHE A 88 4.72 -17.29 -1.16
N TRP A 89 6.04 -17.15 -1.06
CA TRP A 89 6.78 -16.18 -1.86
C TRP A 89 6.70 -16.47 -3.35
N THR A 90 6.85 -17.74 -3.75
CA THR A 90 6.67 -18.15 -5.14
C THR A 90 5.28 -17.79 -5.65
N LEU A 91 4.23 -18.09 -4.88
CA LEU A 91 2.86 -17.73 -5.22
C LEU A 91 2.72 -16.21 -5.39
N VAL A 92 3.20 -15.40 -4.44
CA VAL A 92 3.10 -13.94 -4.53
C VAL A 92 3.81 -13.40 -5.77
N MET A 93 5.02 -13.88 -6.07
CA MET A 93 5.79 -13.42 -7.22
C MET A 93 5.14 -13.82 -8.54
N GLU A 94 4.57 -15.02 -8.62
CA GLU A 94 3.76 -15.46 -9.76
C GLU A 94 2.54 -14.55 -9.95
N ARG A 95 1.81 -14.22 -8.88
CA ARG A 95 0.63 -13.34 -8.95
C ARG A 95 0.99 -11.90 -9.32
N LEU A 96 2.14 -11.40 -8.88
CA LEU A 96 2.65 -10.09 -9.29
C LEU A 96 3.07 -10.07 -10.77
N ALA A 97 3.64 -11.16 -11.28
CA ALA A 97 4.05 -11.28 -12.68
C ALA A 97 2.85 -11.45 -13.62
N ASP A 98 1.90 -12.31 -13.27
CA ASP A 98 0.79 -12.70 -14.14
C ASP A 98 -0.43 -11.78 -14.03
N GLY A 99 -0.58 -11.06 -12.91
CA GLY A 99 -1.74 -10.22 -12.64
C GLY A 99 -2.11 -9.25 -13.76
N PRO A 100 -1.16 -8.48 -14.34
CA PRO A 100 -1.44 -7.61 -15.46
C PRO A 100 -1.95 -8.36 -16.70
N HIS A 101 -1.37 -9.52 -17.01
CA HIS A 101 -1.76 -10.30 -18.18
C HIS A 101 -3.18 -10.88 -18.00
N ARG A 102 -3.47 -11.41 -16.81
CA ARG A 102 -4.80 -11.94 -16.46
C ARG A 102 -5.88 -10.87 -16.46
N LEU A 103 -5.59 -9.67 -15.95
CA LEU A 103 -6.53 -8.56 -16.00
C LEU A 103 -6.86 -8.17 -17.46
N MET A 104 -5.85 -8.11 -18.33
CA MET A 104 -6.07 -7.82 -19.75
C MET A 104 -6.84 -8.92 -20.48
N GLU A 105 -6.58 -10.19 -20.13
CA GLU A 105 -7.34 -11.33 -20.63
C GLU A 105 -8.83 -11.19 -20.27
N VAL A 106 -9.15 -10.96 -18.99
CA VAL A 106 -10.54 -10.78 -18.52
C VAL A 106 -11.21 -9.59 -19.19
N ILE A 107 -10.52 -8.46 -19.34
CA ILE A 107 -11.06 -7.29 -20.07
C ILE A 107 -11.40 -7.65 -21.52
N ALA A 108 -10.59 -8.48 -22.17
CA ALA A 108 -10.78 -8.83 -23.57
C ALA A 108 -11.87 -9.89 -23.79
N THR A 109 -12.09 -10.80 -22.83
CA THR A 109 -12.91 -12.00 -23.03
C THR A 109 -14.15 -12.11 -22.15
N ASP A 110 -14.15 -11.51 -20.96
CA ASP A 110 -15.14 -11.81 -19.90
C ASP A 110 -15.57 -10.56 -19.07
N ASP A 111 -15.45 -9.36 -19.64
CA ASP A 111 -15.90 -8.11 -19.00
C ASP A 111 -17.22 -7.60 -19.59
N GLU A 112 -18.26 -8.45 -19.62
CA GLU A 112 -19.58 -8.10 -20.19
C GLU A 112 -20.20 -6.84 -19.57
N ARG A 113 -19.93 -6.60 -18.28
CA ARG A 113 -20.42 -5.42 -17.55
C ARG A 113 -19.51 -4.20 -17.67
N GLY A 114 -18.33 -4.35 -18.27
CA GLY A 114 -17.34 -3.27 -18.43
C GLY A 114 -16.71 -2.80 -17.12
N ASN A 115 -16.82 -3.55 -16.03
CA ASN A 115 -16.37 -3.11 -14.71
C ASN A 115 -14.85 -2.91 -14.68
N TYR A 116 -14.10 -3.87 -15.21
CA TYR A 116 -12.64 -3.79 -15.25
C TYR A 116 -12.17 -2.73 -16.22
N THR A 117 -12.82 -2.66 -17.38
CA THR A 117 -12.56 -1.65 -18.42
C THR A 117 -12.75 -0.24 -17.86
N VAL A 118 -13.84 0.01 -17.12
CA VAL A 118 -14.10 1.32 -16.50
C VAL A 118 -13.03 1.67 -15.47
N VAL A 119 -12.61 0.72 -14.62
CA VAL A 119 -11.55 0.98 -13.63
C VAL A 119 -10.23 1.31 -14.31
N VAL A 120 -9.80 0.51 -15.30
CA VAL A 120 -8.55 0.73 -16.03
C VAL A 120 -8.59 2.06 -16.79
N ALA A 121 -9.72 2.35 -17.46
CA ALA A 121 -9.90 3.60 -18.19
C ALA A 121 -9.91 4.82 -17.24
N ALA A 122 -10.57 4.73 -16.09
CA ALA A 122 -10.57 5.79 -15.09
C ALA A 122 -9.17 6.05 -14.54
N VAL A 123 -8.40 5.00 -14.25
CA VAL A 123 -7.00 5.14 -13.82
C VAL A 123 -6.16 5.77 -14.92
N ALA A 124 -6.24 5.29 -16.16
CA ALA A 124 -5.51 5.87 -17.29
C ALA A 124 -5.86 7.35 -17.51
N LEU A 125 -7.14 7.70 -17.43
CA LEU A 125 -7.62 9.07 -17.56
C LEU A 125 -7.10 9.98 -16.45
N LEU A 126 -7.07 9.49 -15.20
CA LEU A 126 -6.53 10.25 -14.07
C LEU A 126 -5.05 10.60 -14.29
N PHE A 127 -4.24 9.63 -14.71
CA PHE A 127 -2.83 9.86 -15.03
C PHE A 127 -2.62 10.79 -16.22
N ALA A 128 -3.45 10.66 -17.26
CA ALA A 128 -3.40 11.52 -18.44
C ALA A 128 -3.77 12.96 -18.09
N LEU A 129 -4.83 13.16 -17.30
CA LEU A 129 -5.29 14.48 -16.87
C LEU A 129 -4.27 15.15 -15.95
N ASP A 130 -3.72 14.42 -14.99
CA ASP A 130 -2.67 14.95 -14.09
C ASP A 130 -1.43 15.38 -14.88
N SER A 131 -0.99 14.56 -15.84
CA SER A 131 0.11 14.88 -16.74
C SER A 131 -0.19 16.12 -17.61
N ALA A 132 -1.41 16.23 -18.15
CA ALA A 132 -1.83 17.36 -18.97
C ALA A 132 -1.92 18.67 -18.18
N ILE A 133 -2.47 18.63 -16.95
CA ILE A 133 -2.53 19.79 -16.05
C ILE A 133 -1.12 20.25 -15.70
N MET A 134 -0.20 19.34 -15.41
CA MET A 134 1.18 19.68 -15.08
C MET A 134 1.89 20.35 -16.26
N LEU A 135 1.69 19.85 -17.48
CA LEU A 135 2.22 20.46 -18.69
C LEU A 135 1.63 21.86 -18.94
N ALA A 136 0.30 22.00 -18.79
CA ALA A 136 -0.40 23.26 -19.00
C ALA A 136 -0.07 24.33 -17.93
N ALA A 137 0.17 23.92 -16.68
CA ALA A 137 0.49 24.81 -15.56
C ALA A 137 1.93 25.37 -15.62
N GLY A 138 2.75 24.96 -16.60
CA GLY A 138 4.13 25.45 -16.73
C GLY A 138 4.99 25.15 -15.51
N PHE A 139 4.73 24.02 -14.84
CA PHE A 139 5.41 23.65 -13.60
C PHE A 139 6.93 23.64 -13.82
N ARG A 140 7.66 24.41 -12.99
CA ARG A 140 9.13 24.58 -13.11
C ARG A 140 9.96 23.38 -12.64
N GLY A 141 9.31 22.30 -12.22
CA GLY A 141 9.98 21.03 -11.88
C GLY A 141 10.08 20.10 -13.09
N PRO A 142 10.93 19.06 -13.05
CA PRO A 142 11.00 18.08 -14.12
C PRO A 142 9.68 17.29 -14.19
N PRO A 143 8.82 17.49 -15.20
CA PRO A 143 7.50 16.87 -15.27
C PRO A 143 7.59 15.34 -15.25
N LEU A 144 8.63 14.81 -15.90
CA LEU A 144 8.94 13.39 -15.92
C LEU A 144 9.13 12.80 -14.52
N LEU A 145 9.79 13.51 -13.60
CA LEU A 145 10.04 12.99 -12.25
C LEU A 145 8.74 12.81 -11.46
N ALA A 146 7.82 13.77 -11.57
CA ALA A 146 6.55 13.70 -10.87
C ALA A 146 5.68 12.56 -11.41
N PHE A 147 5.62 12.41 -12.74
CA PHE A 147 4.94 11.28 -13.36
C PHE A 147 5.56 9.92 -12.96
N LEU A 148 6.89 9.82 -12.94
CA LEU A 148 7.59 8.60 -12.53
C LEU A 148 7.32 8.24 -11.06
N LEU A 149 7.27 9.23 -10.18
CA LEU A 149 6.89 9.02 -8.79
C LEU A 149 5.42 8.57 -8.67
N ASP A 150 4.50 9.13 -9.47
CA ASP A 150 3.08 8.72 -9.44
C ASP A 150 2.94 7.29 -9.91
N LEU A 151 3.65 6.94 -10.99
CA LEU A 151 3.71 5.57 -11.50
C LEU A 151 4.31 4.62 -10.46
N THR A 152 5.41 5.00 -9.82
CA THR A 152 6.06 4.20 -8.77
C THR A 152 5.12 3.98 -7.59
N MET A 153 4.41 5.03 -7.15
CA MET A 153 3.42 4.94 -6.08
C MET A 153 2.25 4.03 -6.47
N ALA A 154 1.72 4.15 -7.68
CA ALA A 154 0.64 3.29 -8.14
C ALA A 154 1.08 1.82 -8.26
N VAL A 155 2.28 1.56 -8.81
CA VAL A 155 2.82 0.20 -8.94
C VAL A 155 3.07 -0.43 -7.56
N LEU A 156 3.66 0.32 -6.63
CA LEU A 156 3.89 -0.17 -5.27
C LEU A 156 2.57 -0.42 -4.53
N ALA A 157 1.59 0.48 -4.64
CA ALA A 157 0.28 0.30 -4.03
C ALA A 157 -0.45 -0.92 -4.63
N CYS A 158 -0.37 -1.12 -5.94
CA CYS A 158 -0.91 -2.28 -6.64
C CYS A 158 -0.26 -3.58 -6.11
N GLY A 159 1.07 -3.64 -6.12
CA GLY A 159 1.81 -4.81 -5.63
C GLY A 159 1.55 -5.09 -4.15
N LEU A 160 1.46 -4.03 -3.33
CA LEU A 160 1.15 -4.15 -1.90
C LEU A 160 -0.27 -4.65 -1.67
N THR A 161 -1.22 -4.30 -2.54
CA THR A 161 -2.60 -4.78 -2.47
C THR A 161 -2.66 -6.28 -2.76
N ILE A 162 -2.02 -6.71 -3.85
CA ILE A 162 -1.91 -8.14 -4.20
C ILE A 162 -1.24 -8.90 -3.05
N TYR A 163 -0.10 -8.40 -2.59
CA TYR A 163 0.65 -8.98 -1.47
C TYR A 163 -0.20 -9.06 -0.20
N GLY A 164 -0.83 -7.96 0.19
CA GLY A 164 -1.60 -7.85 1.43
C GLY A 164 -2.78 -8.81 1.48
N ILE A 165 -3.48 -8.99 0.37
CA ILE A 165 -4.60 -9.95 0.29
C ILE A 165 -4.09 -11.38 0.45
N HIS A 166 -3.06 -11.77 -0.30
CA HIS A 166 -2.49 -13.13 -0.21
C HIS A 166 -1.87 -13.40 1.16
N ALA A 167 -1.15 -12.43 1.71
CA ALA A 167 -0.58 -12.52 3.06
C ALA A 167 -1.68 -12.68 4.11
N THR A 168 -2.80 -11.97 3.98
CA THR A 168 -3.94 -12.12 4.89
C THR A 168 -4.53 -13.53 4.84
N LEU A 169 -4.75 -14.07 3.65
CA LEU A 169 -5.30 -15.42 3.47
C LEU A 169 -4.34 -16.51 3.99
N TRP A 170 -3.05 -16.37 3.71
CA TRP A 170 -2.00 -17.25 4.23
C TRP A 170 -1.89 -17.18 5.76
N LEU A 171 -1.93 -15.97 6.34
CA LEU A 171 -1.91 -15.78 7.79
C LEU A 171 -3.17 -16.35 8.45
N LEU A 172 -4.34 -16.20 7.84
CA LEU A 172 -5.59 -16.82 8.32
C LEU A 172 -5.42 -18.33 8.45
N ASN A 173 -4.92 -19.00 7.43
CA ASN A 173 -4.67 -20.44 7.51
C ASN A 173 -3.64 -20.79 8.60
N ARG A 174 -2.47 -20.11 8.62
CA ARG A 174 -1.36 -20.43 9.53
C ARG A 174 -1.64 -20.17 11.00
N LEU A 175 -2.30 -19.06 11.30
CA LEU A 175 -2.56 -18.62 12.67
C LEU A 175 -3.94 -19.08 13.14
N ASN A 176 -4.81 -19.56 12.25
CA ASN A 176 -6.15 -20.05 12.58
C ASN A 176 -6.92 -19.00 13.41
N PHE A 177 -7.20 -19.29 14.69
CA PHE A 177 -7.82 -18.36 15.64
C PHE A 177 -6.93 -17.16 16.03
N TRP A 178 -5.60 -17.34 16.03
CA TRP A 178 -4.66 -16.31 16.47
C TRP A 178 -4.66 -15.08 15.57
N VAL A 179 -5.12 -15.17 14.30
CA VAL A 179 -5.31 -13.98 13.47
C VAL A 179 -6.26 -12.99 14.11
N ILE A 180 -7.34 -13.47 14.73
CA ILE A 180 -8.32 -12.58 15.39
C ILE A 180 -7.65 -11.85 16.55
N ALA A 181 -6.84 -12.56 17.35
CA ALA A 181 -6.09 -11.96 18.44
C ALA A 181 -5.07 -10.92 17.92
N VAL A 182 -4.33 -11.23 16.86
CA VAL A 182 -3.39 -10.28 16.24
C VAL A 182 -4.11 -9.08 15.63
N ALA A 183 -5.24 -9.29 14.96
CA ALA A 183 -6.06 -8.22 14.38
C ALA A 183 -6.63 -7.30 15.47
N ILE A 184 -7.08 -7.86 16.60
CA ILE A 184 -7.53 -7.08 17.76
C ILE A 184 -6.36 -6.27 18.33
N LEU A 185 -5.17 -6.87 18.48
CA LEU A 185 -3.99 -6.15 18.96
C LEU A 185 -3.57 -5.02 18.02
N LEU A 186 -3.59 -5.24 16.71
CA LEU A 186 -3.33 -4.22 15.70
C LEU A 186 -4.39 -3.11 15.71
N LEU A 187 -5.66 -3.46 15.88
CA LEU A 187 -6.76 -2.50 15.99
C LEU A 187 -6.64 -1.66 17.27
N GLN A 188 -6.29 -2.31 18.40
CA GLN A 188 -6.03 -1.64 19.66
C GLN A 188 -4.81 -0.72 19.55
N GLU A 189 -3.77 -1.15 18.86
CA GLU A 189 -2.60 -0.33 18.59
C GLU A 189 -2.93 0.88 17.71
N TYR A 190 -3.73 0.67 16.66
CA TYR A 190 -4.18 1.75 15.79
C TYR A 190 -5.05 2.79 16.53
N ARG A 191 -5.93 2.31 17.43
CA ARG A 191 -6.89 3.15 18.17
C ARG A 191 -6.29 3.81 19.40
N TYR A 192 -5.47 3.08 20.15
CA TYR A 192 -5.00 3.48 21.48
C TYR A 192 -3.47 3.59 21.58
N SER A 193 -2.70 3.20 20.55
CA SER A 193 -1.23 3.29 20.51
C SER A 193 -0.54 2.68 21.73
N VAL A 194 -1.02 1.52 22.19
CA VAL A 194 -0.58 0.84 23.42
C VAL A 194 0.89 0.39 23.36
N LEU A 195 1.31 -0.11 22.20
CA LEU A 195 2.62 -0.67 21.87
C LEU A 195 3.53 0.33 21.14
N HIS A 196 3.01 1.48 20.71
CA HIS A 196 3.70 2.51 19.93
C HIS A 196 4.38 2.02 18.64
N LEU A 197 3.87 0.94 18.04
CA LEU A 197 4.34 0.38 16.76
C LEU A 197 4.06 1.34 15.60
N PHE A 198 2.91 2.00 15.61
CA PHE A 198 2.57 3.04 14.63
C PHE A 198 2.70 4.41 15.30
N ARG A 199 3.91 4.98 15.32
CA ARG A 199 4.11 6.36 15.75
C ARG A 199 3.28 7.31 14.86
N ARG A 200 2.10 7.71 15.34
CA ARG A 200 1.41 8.88 14.77
C ARG A 200 2.36 10.05 14.90
N ARG A 201 2.75 10.65 13.76
CA ARG A 201 3.44 11.95 13.77
C ARG A 201 2.60 12.88 14.64
N ARG A 202 3.16 13.34 15.77
CA ARG A 202 2.63 14.51 16.44
C ARG A 202 2.59 15.59 15.36
N ARG A 203 1.40 16.06 14.99
CA ARG A 203 1.29 17.34 14.29
C ARG A 203 2.07 18.32 15.16
N SER A 204 3.19 18.83 14.63
CA SER A 204 3.87 19.96 15.25
C SER A 204 2.79 20.99 15.56
N ALA A 205 2.76 21.47 16.79
CA ALA A 205 1.84 22.55 17.16
C ALA A 205 1.96 23.64 16.09
N PRO A 206 0.84 24.21 15.60
CA PRO A 206 0.94 25.36 14.71
C PRO A 206 1.81 26.37 15.44
N THR A 207 2.97 26.67 14.88
CA THR A 207 3.86 27.73 15.36
C THR A 207 3.12 29.04 15.14
N GLY A 208 2.20 29.34 16.07
CA GLY A 208 1.62 30.64 16.26
C GLY A 208 2.71 31.56 16.80
N SER A 209 3.52 32.12 15.91
CA SER A 209 4.27 33.33 16.21
C SER A 209 4.51 34.11 14.92
N ASN A 210 3.49 34.83 14.50
CA ASN A 210 3.67 36.15 13.88
C ASN A 210 2.48 37.04 14.26
N GLY A 211 2.22 37.11 15.57
CA GLY A 211 1.46 38.17 16.22
C GLY A 211 2.39 39.30 16.66
N GLN A 212 3.19 39.84 15.73
CA GLN A 212 3.95 41.07 15.93
C GLN A 212 3.66 42.00 14.74
N HIS A 213 2.45 42.55 14.71
CA HIS A 213 2.25 43.87 14.11
C HIS A 213 1.87 44.82 15.24
N GLY A 214 2.79 45.74 15.50
CA GLY A 214 2.76 46.67 16.61
C GLY A 214 1.52 47.54 16.60
N PHE A 215 0.86 47.56 17.76
CA PHE A 215 -0.13 48.56 18.12
C PHE A 215 0.61 49.88 18.39
N THR A 216 0.75 50.73 17.37
CA THR A 216 1.23 52.10 17.57
C THR A 216 0.08 52.94 18.11
N GLY A 217 -0.01 53.02 19.44
CA GLY A 217 -0.84 53.99 20.13
C GLY A 217 -0.36 55.41 19.83
N LYS A 218 -1.06 56.11 18.93
CA LYS A 218 -1.01 57.58 18.86
C LYS A 218 -1.87 58.13 20.00
N THR A 219 -1.19 58.57 21.05
CA THR A 219 -1.74 59.46 22.07
C THR A 219 -2.07 60.81 21.41
N LYS A 220 -3.35 61.22 21.48
CA LYS A 220 -3.77 62.60 21.24
C LYS A 220 -3.36 63.43 22.48
N GLY A 221 -2.45 64.37 22.29
CA GLY A 221 -2.18 65.45 23.24
C GLY A 221 -2.78 66.75 22.70
N SER A 222 -3.54 67.40 23.59
CA SER A 222 -4.03 68.81 23.63
C SER A 222 -3.84 69.69 22.41
#